data_AF-A0AAD7F0J9-F1
#
_entry.id   AF-A0AAD7F0J9-F1
#
_cell.length_a   1.000
_cell.length_b   1.000
_cell.length_c   1.000
_cell.angle_alpha   90.00
_cell.angle_beta   90.00
_cell.angle_gamma   90.00
#
_symmetry.space_group_name_H-M   'P 1'
#
loop_
_entity.id
_entity.type
_entity.pdbx_description
1 polymer ?
#
loop_
_entity_poly.entity_id
_entity_poly.type
_entity_poly.pdbx_seq_one_letter_code
_entity_poly.pdbx_strand_id
1 'polypeptide(L)'
;MSESFHDQALCISRESANFELAPMSVWPANVRAEFPAPRVAKGSQSDSWIIRQSWESLLRHLFSFERFTLETDSYYVPTTLDSAGSWDRVRVEQYDRFTGTRSRKPVLVVQLESESKLPSLYWRGQLDYEVRAGIEQMRTKCSHPVIHGIAVFGRRMAFYTKNGDESIVPPRPPFDAKLDLAPEARWELDVMTEEGAEHLKEIVKQIIAECDRELAGSA
;
A
#
# COMPACT_ATOMS: atom_id res chain seq x y z
N MET A 1 -18.46 -74.53 29.66
CA MET A 1 -17.49 -74.58 28.54
C MET A 1 -17.58 -73.23 27.83
N SER A 2 -17.21 -72.08 28.39
CA SER A 2 -15.89 -71.59 28.84
C SER A 2 -14.80 -71.73 27.77
N GLU A 3 -14.67 -70.72 26.91
CA GLU A 3 -13.46 -70.31 26.18
C GLU A 3 -13.76 -68.95 25.50
N SER A 4 -13.24 -67.85 26.05
CA SER A 4 -11.94 -67.22 25.71
C SER A 4 -12.08 -66.22 24.55
N PHE A 5 -12.43 -64.98 24.89
CA PHE A 5 -12.22 -63.81 24.04
C PHE A 5 -10.72 -63.47 24.04
N HIS A 6 -10.08 -63.57 22.89
CA HIS A 6 -8.72 -63.11 22.67
C HIS A 6 -8.71 -61.65 22.21
N ASP A 7 -7.99 -60.84 22.98
CA ASP A 7 -7.53 -59.49 22.66
C ASP A 7 -6.81 -59.45 21.31
N GLN A 8 -7.20 -58.52 20.44
CA GLN A 8 -6.28 -57.96 19.44
C GLN A 8 -6.27 -56.44 19.60
N ALA A 9 -5.24 -55.98 20.33
CA ALA A 9 -4.85 -54.59 20.42
C ALA A 9 -4.32 -54.12 19.06
N LEU A 10 -5.09 -53.27 18.39
CA LEU A 10 -4.64 -52.47 17.24
C LEU A 10 -3.78 -51.32 17.78
N CYS A 11 -2.46 -51.49 17.75
CA CYS A 11 -1.49 -50.39 17.84
C CYS A 11 -1.61 -49.52 16.58
N ILE A 12 -2.52 -48.53 16.60
CA ILE A 12 -2.45 -47.41 15.68
C ILE A 12 -1.42 -46.44 16.28
N SER A 13 -0.19 -46.52 15.76
CA SER A 13 0.84 -45.51 15.99
C SER A 13 0.29 -44.16 15.58
N ARG A 14 0.04 -43.34 16.59
CA ARG A 14 -0.36 -41.95 16.48
C ARG A 14 0.89 -41.15 16.08
N GLU A 15 1.27 -41.21 14.81
CA GLU A 15 2.16 -40.20 14.23
C GLU A 15 1.38 -38.90 14.19
N SER A 16 1.57 -38.12 15.25
CA SER A 16 1.26 -36.69 15.28
C SER A 16 2.08 -36.02 14.18
N ALA A 17 1.52 -35.99 12.96
CA ALA A 17 1.94 -35.03 11.96
C ALA A 17 1.63 -33.64 12.54
N ASN A 18 2.64 -33.05 13.18
CA ASN A 18 2.74 -31.62 13.32
C ASN A 18 2.78 -31.06 11.90
N PHE A 19 1.60 -30.82 11.34
CA PHE A 19 1.42 -29.82 10.32
C PHE A 19 1.75 -28.50 11.04
N GLU A 20 3.03 -28.15 11.09
CA GLU A 20 3.42 -26.74 11.13
C GLU A 20 2.69 -26.11 9.96
N LEU A 21 1.58 -25.44 10.25
CA LEU A 21 0.91 -24.55 9.32
C LEU A 21 1.98 -23.55 8.94
N ALA A 22 2.62 -23.77 7.78
CA ALA A 22 3.45 -22.75 7.16
C ALA A 22 2.62 -21.46 7.19
N PRO A 23 3.16 -20.35 7.71
CA PRO A 23 2.39 -19.12 7.86
C PRO A 23 1.70 -18.84 6.53
N MET A 24 0.36 -18.83 6.55
CA MET A 24 -0.44 -18.67 5.34
C MET A 24 0.07 -17.42 4.66
N SER A 25 0.55 -17.56 3.42
CA SER A 25 1.21 -16.44 2.76
C SER A 25 0.24 -15.27 2.68
N VAL A 26 0.65 -14.14 3.26
CA VAL A 26 -0.12 -12.90 3.43
C VAL A 26 -0.79 -12.40 2.14
N TRP A 27 -0.14 -12.71 1.01
CA TRP A 27 -0.59 -12.39 -0.35
C TRP A 27 -0.65 -13.64 -1.25
N PRO A 28 -1.55 -13.66 -2.25
CA PRO A 28 -1.56 -14.67 -3.30
C PRO A 28 -0.21 -14.80 -4.02
N ALA A 29 0.06 -15.97 -4.59
CA ALA A 29 1.33 -16.27 -5.25
C ALA A 29 1.67 -15.29 -6.38
N ASN A 30 0.67 -14.83 -7.15
CA ASN A 30 0.86 -13.85 -8.22
C ASN A 30 1.31 -12.49 -7.68
N VAL A 31 0.78 -12.02 -6.55
CA VAL A 31 1.22 -10.75 -5.93
C VAL A 31 2.62 -10.91 -5.36
N ARG A 32 2.92 -12.03 -4.70
CA ARG A 32 4.26 -12.28 -4.13
C ARG A 32 5.36 -12.33 -5.19
N ALA A 33 5.07 -12.91 -6.35
CA ALA A 33 6.04 -13.01 -7.44
C ALA A 33 6.47 -11.63 -7.99
N GLU A 34 5.58 -10.63 -7.90
CA GLU A 34 5.81 -9.28 -8.40
C GLU A 34 6.65 -8.41 -7.45
N PHE A 35 6.79 -8.80 -6.18
CA PHE A 35 7.67 -8.12 -5.22
C PHE A 35 8.94 -8.96 -5.03
N PRO A 36 9.90 -8.89 -5.96
CA PRO A 36 11.16 -9.60 -5.79
C PRO A 36 11.80 -9.18 -4.46
N ALA A 37 12.45 -10.13 -3.80
CA ALA A 37 13.29 -9.83 -2.64
C ALA A 37 14.22 -8.65 -2.97
N PRO A 38 14.54 -7.77 -2.01
CA PRO A 38 15.40 -6.60 -2.24
C PRO A 38 16.65 -7.04 -2.99
N ARG A 39 16.69 -6.78 -4.30
CA ARG A 39 17.91 -7.03 -5.05
C ARG A 39 18.84 -5.91 -4.63
N VAL A 40 20.08 -6.26 -4.27
CA VAL A 40 21.17 -5.29 -4.15
C VAL A 40 21.49 -4.79 -5.56
N ALA A 41 20.53 -4.11 -6.19
CA ALA A 41 20.65 -3.54 -7.51
C ALA A 41 21.19 -2.12 -7.33
N LYS A 42 22.35 -1.87 -7.94
CA LYS A 42 22.98 -0.56 -7.94
C LYS A 42 22.18 0.39 -8.84
N GLY A 43 21.21 1.09 -8.26
CA GLY A 43 20.75 2.42 -8.69
C GLY A 43 20.41 2.62 -10.18
N SER A 44 19.92 1.60 -10.88
CA SER A 44 19.50 1.76 -12.27
C SER A 44 18.03 2.18 -12.36
N GLN A 45 17.70 2.93 -13.42
CA GLN A 45 16.34 3.35 -13.81
C GLN A 45 15.32 2.20 -13.86
N SER A 46 15.79 0.94 -13.88
CA SER A 46 14.97 -0.28 -13.74
C SER A 46 14.16 -0.34 -12.45
N ASP A 47 14.63 0.27 -11.36
CA ASP A 47 14.09 -0.01 -10.04
C ASP A 47 12.73 0.66 -9.84
N SER A 48 12.54 1.88 -10.38
CA SER A 48 11.27 2.62 -10.31
C SER A 48 10.15 1.88 -11.03
N TRP A 49 10.44 1.37 -12.23
CA TRP A 49 9.46 0.63 -13.02
C TRP A 49 9.03 -0.68 -12.36
N ILE A 50 9.98 -1.45 -11.79
CA ILE A 50 9.66 -2.69 -11.07
C ILE A 50 8.75 -2.36 -9.88
N ILE A 51 9.13 -1.39 -9.05
CA ILE A 51 8.33 -0.99 -7.87
C ILE A 51 6.93 -0.57 -8.32
N ARG A 52 6.82 0.26 -9.37
CA ARG A 52 5.52 0.66 -9.90
C ARG A 52 4.67 -0.53 -10.31
N GLN A 53 5.23 -1.49 -11.05
CA GLN A 53 4.49 -2.68 -11.46
C GLN A 53 4.04 -3.54 -10.27
N SER A 54 4.91 -3.74 -9.27
CA SER A 54 4.57 -4.46 -8.06
C SER A 54 3.38 -3.82 -7.34
N TRP A 55 3.43 -2.50 -7.17
CA TRP A 55 2.39 -1.74 -6.49
C TRP A 55 1.10 -1.64 -7.29
N GLU A 56 1.17 -1.49 -8.61
CA GLU A 56 0.00 -1.62 -9.48
C GLU A 56 -0.64 -2.99 -9.28
N SER A 57 0.11 -4.09 -9.43
CA SER A 57 -0.43 -5.45 -9.26
C SER A 57 -1.10 -5.65 -7.91
N LEU A 58 -0.50 -5.14 -6.82
CA LEU A 58 -1.07 -5.19 -5.48
C LEU A 58 -2.37 -4.38 -5.37
N LEU A 59 -2.38 -3.14 -5.83
CA LEU A 59 -3.56 -2.27 -5.76
C LEU A 59 -4.70 -2.81 -6.63
N ARG A 60 -4.36 -3.42 -7.78
CA ARG A 60 -5.30 -4.14 -8.65
C ARG A 60 -5.92 -5.36 -7.97
N HIS A 61 -5.17 -6.03 -7.10
CA HIS A 61 -5.68 -7.13 -6.31
C HIS A 61 -6.61 -6.65 -5.18
N LEU A 62 -6.28 -5.52 -4.56
CA LEU A 62 -7.03 -4.95 -3.43
C LEU A 62 -8.31 -4.22 -3.86
N PHE A 63 -8.28 -3.52 -4.99
CA PHE A 63 -9.42 -2.77 -5.52
C PHE A 63 -10.06 -3.51 -6.70
N SER A 64 -11.36 -3.79 -6.61
CA SER A 64 -12.09 -4.38 -7.75
C SER A 64 -12.22 -3.38 -8.91
N PHE A 65 -11.76 -3.78 -10.09
CA PHE A 65 -11.80 -2.97 -11.32
C PHE A 65 -13.19 -2.61 -11.81
N GLU A 66 -14.22 -3.31 -11.33
CA GLU A 66 -15.59 -2.96 -11.67
C GLU A 66 -15.98 -1.57 -11.15
N ARG A 67 -15.29 -1.09 -10.11
CA ARG A 67 -15.62 0.12 -9.38
C ARG A 67 -14.48 1.13 -9.30
N PHE A 68 -13.23 0.68 -9.48
CA PHE A 68 -12.06 1.51 -9.34
C PHE A 68 -11.15 1.43 -10.56
N THR A 69 -10.57 2.56 -10.92
CA THR A 69 -9.52 2.65 -11.93
C THR A 69 -8.22 3.09 -11.28
N LEU A 70 -7.11 2.51 -11.76
CA LEU A 70 -5.77 2.98 -11.40
C LEU A 70 -5.27 3.91 -12.50
N GLU A 71 -4.91 5.13 -12.12
CA GLU A 71 -4.14 6.05 -12.96
C GLU A 71 -2.70 6.07 -12.48
N THR A 72 -1.78 5.89 -13.42
CA THR A 72 -0.34 5.96 -13.15
C THR A 72 0.26 7.13 -13.88
N ASP A 73 0.85 8.06 -13.13
CA ASP A 73 1.55 9.20 -13.68
C ASP A 73 3.05 9.03 -13.40
N SER A 74 3.87 9.06 -14.44
CA SER A 74 5.32 9.17 -14.31
C SER A 74 5.74 10.57 -14.72
N TYR A 75 6.28 11.34 -13.78
CA TYR A 75 6.82 12.66 -14.08
C TYR A 75 8.34 12.60 -14.07
N TYR A 76 8.93 13.00 -15.19
CA TYR A 76 10.34 13.34 -15.23
C TYR A 76 10.48 14.81 -14.82
N VAL A 77 11.07 15.07 -13.66
CA VAL A 77 11.44 16.44 -13.29
C VAL A 77 12.90 16.62 -13.69
N PRO A 78 13.20 17.46 -14.71
CA PRO A 78 14.57 17.83 -15.02
C PRO A 78 15.08 18.68 -13.85
N THR A 79 15.77 18.07 -12.91
CA THR A 79 16.50 18.77 -11.87
C THR A 79 17.79 19.33 -12.47
N THR A 80 18.13 20.57 -12.11
CA THR A 80 19.38 21.23 -12.53
C THR A 80 20.63 20.64 -11.85
N LEU A 81 20.43 19.78 -10.83
CA LEU A 81 21.45 18.89 -10.29
C LEU A 81 21.29 17.52 -10.97
N ASP A 82 22.40 16.90 -11.37
CA ASP A 82 22.55 15.64 -12.14
C ASP A 82 21.84 14.38 -11.58
N SER A 83 20.93 14.52 -10.62
CA SER A 83 20.04 13.48 -10.11
C SER A 83 18.62 13.77 -10.61
N ALA A 84 18.33 13.36 -11.85
CA ALA A 84 16.97 13.35 -12.36
C ALA A 84 16.08 12.50 -11.43
N GLY A 85 15.14 13.16 -10.74
CA GLY A 85 14.08 12.48 -10.02
C GLY A 85 13.03 12.01 -11.01
N SER A 86 12.89 10.70 -11.19
CA SER A 86 11.69 10.10 -11.76
C SER A 86 10.75 9.80 -10.62
N TRP A 87 9.52 10.31 -10.69
CA TRP A 87 8.50 10.10 -9.68
C TRP A 87 7.41 9.25 -10.27
N ASP A 88 7.08 8.14 -9.61
CA ASP A 88 5.94 7.31 -9.97
C ASP A 88 4.82 7.51 -8.96
N ARG A 89 3.66 7.93 -9.46
CA ARG A 89 2.45 8.13 -8.68
C ARG A 89 1.37 7.18 -9.18
N VAL A 90 0.71 6.48 -8.25
CA VAL A 90 -0.50 5.72 -8.54
C VAL A 90 -1.67 6.37 -7.82
N ARG A 91 -2.74 6.66 -8.56
CA ARG A 91 -4.01 7.17 -8.02
C ARG A 91 -5.08 6.12 -8.22
N VAL A 92 -5.86 5.88 -7.18
CA VAL A 92 -7.07 5.08 -7.26
C VAL A 92 -8.24 6.04 -7.38
N GLU A 93 -9.05 5.84 -8.42
CA GLU A 93 -10.22 6.67 -8.68
C GLU A 93 -11.48 5.81 -8.72
N GLN A 94 -12.55 6.27 -8.08
CA GLN A 94 -13.85 5.63 -8.11
C GLN A 94 -14.59 5.97 -9.41
N TYR A 95 -15.20 4.96 -10.02
CA TYR A 95 -16.09 5.10 -11.17
C TYR A 95 -17.55 5.10 -10.72
N ASP A 96 -18.28 6.17 -11.05
CA ASP A 96 -19.74 6.21 -10.89
C ASP A 96 -20.42 5.58 -12.13
N ARG A 97 -20.96 4.37 -11.94
CA ARG A 97 -21.69 3.64 -12.98
C ARG A 97 -23.09 4.22 -13.23
N PHE A 98 -23.71 4.86 -12.24
CA PHE A 98 -25.13 5.23 -12.28
C PHE A 98 -25.38 6.53 -13.03
N THR A 99 -24.48 7.50 -12.92
CA THR A 99 -24.68 8.81 -13.58
C THR A 99 -24.29 8.78 -15.06
N GLY A 100 -23.57 7.76 -15.54
CA GLY A 100 -23.03 7.71 -16.91
C GLY A 100 -21.98 8.79 -17.20
N THR A 101 -21.82 9.77 -16.31
CA THR A 101 -20.77 10.78 -16.32
C THR A 101 -19.52 10.24 -15.67
N ARG A 102 -18.38 10.33 -16.38
CA ARG A 102 -17.05 9.98 -15.87
C ARG A 102 -16.56 10.98 -14.82
N SER A 103 -17.32 11.23 -13.75
CA SER A 103 -16.77 11.94 -12.60
C SER A 103 -15.85 10.96 -11.87
N ARG A 104 -14.54 11.06 -12.17
CA ARG A 104 -13.53 10.26 -11.50
C ARG A 104 -13.20 10.95 -10.18
N LYS A 105 -13.53 10.30 -9.07
CA LYS A 105 -13.26 10.80 -7.72
C LYS A 105 -12.01 10.10 -7.19
N PRO A 106 -10.89 10.80 -6.97
CA PRO A 106 -9.70 10.17 -6.43
C PRO A 106 -9.91 9.83 -4.95
N VAL A 107 -9.58 8.60 -4.57
CA VAL A 107 -9.80 8.07 -3.20
C VAL A 107 -8.51 7.73 -2.47
N LEU A 108 -7.42 7.51 -3.22
CA LEU A 108 -6.11 7.17 -2.68
C LEU A 108 -5.01 7.72 -3.59
N VAL A 109 -3.98 8.31 -2.99
CA VAL A 109 -2.71 8.60 -3.66
C VAL A 109 -1.60 7.72 -3.10
N VAL A 110 -0.82 7.11 -3.97
CA VAL A 110 0.38 6.37 -3.60
C VAL A 110 1.56 7.00 -4.33
N GLN A 111 2.54 7.51 -3.58
CA GLN A 111 3.82 7.98 -4.13
C GLN A 111 4.86 6.88 -3.95
N LEU A 112 5.60 6.56 -5.00
CA LEU A 112 6.55 5.46 -5.03
C LEU A 112 7.98 5.99 -5.21
N GLU A 113 8.90 5.39 -4.49
CA GLU A 113 10.34 5.64 -4.61
C GLU A 113 11.15 4.37 -4.33
N SER A 114 12.38 4.31 -4.83
CA SER A 114 13.31 3.19 -4.59
C SER A 114 13.69 3.06 -3.13
N GLU A 115 13.64 1.85 -2.57
CA GLU A 115 14.07 1.56 -1.18
C GLU A 115 15.52 1.99 -0.91
N SER A 116 16.37 2.00 -1.93
CA SER A 116 17.76 2.48 -1.83
C SER A 116 17.89 3.95 -1.43
N LYS A 117 16.83 4.76 -1.63
CA LYS A 117 16.78 6.17 -1.26
C LYS A 117 16.22 6.41 0.14
N LEU A 118 15.65 5.38 0.79
CA LEU A 118 15.09 5.50 2.14
C LEU A 118 16.08 6.10 3.14
N PRO A 119 17.40 5.77 3.15
CA PRO A 119 18.36 6.36 4.11
C PRO A 119 18.61 7.86 3.91
N SER A 120 18.14 8.47 2.82
CA SER A 120 18.39 9.88 2.51
C SER A 120 17.29 10.78 3.08
N LEU A 121 17.69 11.69 3.98
CA LEU A 121 16.83 12.74 4.54
C LEU A 121 16.10 13.56 3.46
N TYR A 122 16.80 13.86 2.36
CA TYR A 122 16.25 14.62 1.25
C TYR A 122 15.08 13.87 0.59
N TRP A 123 15.28 12.59 0.24
CA TRP A 123 14.24 11.81 -0.43
C TRP A 123 13.05 11.52 0.48
N ARG A 124 13.28 11.30 1.79
CA ARG A 124 12.18 11.19 2.76
C ARG A 124 11.35 12.46 2.86
N GLY A 125 12.00 13.62 2.99
CA GLY A 125 11.31 14.91 3.05
C GLY A 125 10.55 15.24 1.77
N GLN A 126 11.13 14.92 0.61
CA GLN A 126 10.50 15.12 -0.69
C GLN A 126 9.28 14.21 -0.89
N LEU A 127 9.38 12.93 -0.54
CA LEU A 127 8.25 12.00 -0.66
C LEU A 127 7.10 12.34 0.31
N ASP A 128 7.41 12.79 1.54
CA ASP A 128 6.41 13.36 2.48
C ASP A 128 5.73 14.60 1.90
N TYR A 129 6.49 15.50 1.29
CA TYR A 129 5.93 16.68 0.64
C TYR A 129 4.95 16.29 -0.49
N GLU A 130 5.34 15.36 -1.34
CA GLU A 130 4.58 14.96 -2.51
C GLU A 130 3.29 14.21 -2.19
N VAL A 131 3.31 13.30 -1.21
CA VAL A 131 2.10 12.60 -0.81
C VAL A 131 1.09 13.58 -0.20
N ARG A 132 1.55 14.53 0.63
CA ARG A 132 0.71 15.58 1.20
C ARG A 132 0.14 16.51 0.14
N ALA A 133 0.97 16.96 -0.80
CA ALA A 133 0.51 17.77 -1.92
C ALA A 133 -0.53 17.03 -2.77
N GLY A 134 -0.34 15.71 -2.96
CA GLY A 134 -1.32 14.83 -3.60
C GLY A 134 -2.66 14.80 -2.86
N ILE A 135 -2.63 14.64 -1.53
CA ILE A 135 -3.84 14.67 -0.69
C ILE A 135 -4.58 16.00 -0.83
N GLU A 136 -3.87 17.14 -0.73
CA GLU A 136 -4.49 18.46 -0.87
C GLU A 136 -5.09 18.68 -2.27
N GLN A 137 -4.40 18.23 -3.32
CA GLN A 137 -4.93 18.30 -4.68
C GLN A 137 -6.21 17.48 -4.82
N MET A 138 -6.29 16.29 -4.22
CA MET A 138 -7.48 15.44 -4.24
C MET A 138 -8.64 16.06 -3.48
N ARG A 139 -8.41 16.80 -2.39
CA ARG A 139 -9.46 17.49 -1.61
C ARG A 139 -10.31 18.43 -2.47
N THR A 140 -9.70 19.06 -3.48
CA THR A 140 -10.42 19.95 -4.41
C THR A 140 -11.33 19.21 -5.39
N LYS A 141 -11.15 17.89 -5.56
CA LYS A 141 -11.83 17.06 -6.56
C LYS A 141 -12.72 15.98 -5.94
N CYS A 142 -12.59 15.72 -4.65
CA CYS A 142 -13.25 14.62 -3.97
C CYS A 142 -14.00 15.11 -2.72
N SER A 143 -15.28 14.80 -2.66
CA SER A 143 -16.18 15.09 -1.54
C SER A 143 -15.98 14.16 -0.35
N HIS A 144 -15.25 13.04 -0.52
CA HIS A 144 -15.07 12.05 0.55
C HIS A 144 -14.54 12.71 1.82
N PRO A 145 -15.09 12.37 2.99
CA PRO A 145 -14.68 13.00 4.24
C PRO A 145 -13.20 12.72 4.52
N VAL A 146 -12.74 11.49 4.26
CA VAL A 146 -11.37 11.09 4.47
C VAL A 146 -10.66 10.88 3.13
N ILE A 147 -9.43 11.38 3.05
CA ILE A 147 -8.53 11.17 1.93
C ILE A 147 -7.29 10.47 2.45
N HIS A 148 -6.95 9.35 1.84
CA HIS A 148 -5.79 8.55 2.19
C HIS A 148 -4.62 8.81 1.24
N GLY A 149 -3.42 8.79 1.78
CA GLY A 149 -2.17 8.80 1.02
C GLY A 149 -1.19 7.78 1.57
N ILE A 150 -0.36 7.22 0.69
CA ILE A 150 0.71 6.29 1.07
C ILE A 150 1.99 6.77 0.39
N ALA A 151 3.06 6.93 1.17
CA ALA A 151 4.41 7.13 0.65
C ALA A 151 5.16 5.82 0.78
N VAL A 152 5.82 5.39 -0.30
CA VAL A 152 6.44 4.08 -0.39
C VAL A 152 7.91 4.19 -0.77
N PHE A 153 8.75 3.46 -0.04
CA PHE A 153 10.13 3.16 -0.41
C PHE A 153 10.27 1.64 -0.67
N GLY A 154 10.20 1.22 -1.93
CA GLY A 154 10.14 -0.19 -2.33
C GLY A 154 8.96 -0.92 -1.70
N ARG A 155 9.17 -1.63 -0.60
CA ARG A 155 8.11 -2.35 0.14
C ARG A 155 7.66 -1.64 1.42
N ARG A 156 8.43 -0.64 1.85
CA ARG A 156 8.23 0.10 3.10
C ARG A 156 7.19 1.18 2.92
N MET A 157 6.24 1.29 3.84
CA MET A 157 5.07 2.17 3.72
C MET A 157 5.00 3.18 4.87
N ALA A 158 4.66 4.42 4.54
CA ALA A 158 4.17 5.43 5.47
C ALA A 158 2.76 5.86 5.07
N PHE A 159 1.85 5.89 6.03
CA PHE A 159 0.43 6.17 5.82
C PHE A 159 0.09 7.61 6.21
N TYR A 160 -0.78 8.23 5.42
CA TYR A 160 -1.23 9.59 5.59
C TYR A 160 -2.74 9.66 5.47
N THR A 161 -3.36 10.50 6.28
CA THR A 161 -4.81 10.72 6.26
C THR A 161 -5.13 12.18 6.46
N LYS A 162 -6.18 12.63 5.78
CA LYS A 162 -6.80 13.94 5.98
C LYS A 162 -8.30 13.78 6.09
N ASN A 163 -8.90 14.27 7.17
CA ASN A 163 -10.33 14.28 7.37
C ASN A 163 -10.87 15.71 7.21
N GLY A 164 -11.63 15.98 6.16
CA GLY A 164 -12.17 17.30 5.85
C GLY A 164 -11.08 18.38 5.79
N ASP A 165 -11.24 19.40 6.63
CA ASP A 165 -10.33 20.55 6.75
C ASP A 165 -9.25 20.35 7.84
N GLU A 166 -9.19 19.17 8.47
CA GLU A 166 -8.16 18.87 9.47
C GLU A 166 -6.75 18.82 8.85
N SER A 167 -5.75 18.95 9.71
CA SER A 167 -4.35 18.77 9.28
C SER A 167 -4.06 17.32 8.90
N ILE A 168 -3.19 17.11 7.91
CA ILE A 168 -2.78 15.77 7.50
C ILE A 168 -2.02 15.08 8.65
N VAL A 169 -2.45 13.88 8.99
CA VAL A 169 -1.78 12.97 9.94
C VAL A 169 -0.86 12.02 9.17
N PRO A 170 0.36 11.70 9.66
CA PRO A 170 1.02 12.32 10.81
C PRO A 170 1.36 13.80 10.55
N PRO A 171 1.45 14.66 11.57
CA PRO A 171 1.84 16.06 11.39
C PRO A 171 3.29 16.17 10.90
N ARG A 172 3.61 17.29 10.24
CA ARG A 172 5.02 17.63 9.97
C ARG A 172 5.74 17.95 11.29
N PRO A 173 7.02 17.58 11.42
CA PRO A 173 7.83 18.04 12.54
C PRO A 173 7.91 19.58 12.53
N PRO A 174 8.10 20.23 13.69
CA PRO A 174 8.31 21.67 13.78
C PRO A 174 9.45 22.16 12.87
N PHE A 175 9.27 23.34 12.27
CA PHE A 175 10.23 23.91 11.29
C PHE A 175 11.55 24.39 11.92
N ASP A 176 11.60 24.58 13.23
CA ASP A 176 12.83 24.97 13.96
C ASP A 176 13.87 23.83 14.04
N ALA A 177 13.48 22.66 13.58
CA ALA A 177 14.25 21.46 13.69
C ALA A 177 15.28 21.43 12.55
N LYS A 178 16.58 21.47 12.90
CA LYS A 178 17.67 20.94 12.06
C LYS A 178 17.53 19.41 11.80
N LEU A 179 16.32 18.87 11.96
CA LEU A 179 15.97 17.46 12.06
C LEU A 179 15.23 17.00 10.82
N ASP A 180 15.28 15.69 10.64
CA ASP A 180 14.54 14.94 9.65
C ASP A 180 13.06 15.34 9.59
N LEU A 181 12.66 16.01 8.50
CA LEU A 181 11.27 16.43 8.26
C LEU A 181 10.31 15.25 8.08
N ALA A 182 10.85 14.06 7.80
CA ALA A 182 10.10 12.82 7.71
C ALA A 182 10.95 11.68 8.26
N PRO A 183 10.87 11.42 9.58
CA PRO A 183 11.64 10.38 10.24
C PRO A 183 11.54 9.03 9.53
N GLU A 184 12.67 8.34 9.40
CA GLU A 184 12.74 7.01 8.77
C GLU A 184 11.75 6.01 9.39
N ALA A 185 11.52 6.13 10.70
CA ALA A 185 10.54 5.34 11.47
C ALA A 185 9.12 5.37 10.89
N ARG A 186 8.76 6.38 10.07
CA ARG A 186 7.46 6.41 9.39
C ARG A 186 7.28 5.28 8.37
N TRP A 187 8.37 4.72 7.86
CA TRP A 187 8.39 3.65 6.86
C TRP A 187 8.73 2.29 7.47
N GLU A 188 8.38 2.04 8.73
CA GLU A 188 8.69 0.77 9.41
C GLU A 188 7.89 -0.42 8.84
N LEU A 189 6.66 -0.18 8.38
CA LEU A 189 5.77 -1.23 7.88
C LEU A 189 6.20 -1.73 6.50
N ASP A 190 6.51 -3.01 6.39
CA ASP A 190 6.80 -3.68 5.12
C ASP A 190 5.53 -4.39 4.62
N VAL A 191 5.08 -4.07 3.41
CA VAL A 191 3.84 -4.59 2.83
C VAL A 191 3.84 -6.12 2.67
N MET A 192 5.00 -6.78 2.66
CA MET A 192 5.11 -8.24 2.58
C MET A 192 5.04 -8.93 3.94
N THR A 193 5.05 -8.17 5.04
CA THR A 193 4.80 -8.69 6.39
C THR A 193 3.31 -8.78 6.66
N GLU A 194 2.91 -9.63 7.62
CA GLU A 194 1.52 -9.77 8.03
C GLU A 194 0.95 -8.43 8.52
N GLU A 195 1.65 -7.76 9.43
CA GLU A 195 1.26 -6.45 9.97
C GLU A 195 1.08 -5.39 8.88
N GLY A 196 2.08 -5.23 7.99
CA GLY A 196 2.01 -4.24 6.92
C GLY A 196 0.86 -4.51 5.95
N ALA A 197 0.60 -5.77 5.63
CA ALA A 197 -0.50 -6.14 4.76
C ALA A 197 -1.87 -5.98 5.40
N GLU A 198 -2.02 -6.33 6.66
CA GLU A 198 -3.26 -6.12 7.41
C GLU A 198 -3.59 -4.63 7.49
N HIS A 199 -2.58 -3.79 7.78
CA HIS A 199 -2.75 -2.35 7.82
C HIS A 199 -3.21 -1.80 6.46
N LEU A 200 -2.56 -2.21 5.36
CA LEU A 200 -2.95 -1.79 4.01
C LEU A 200 -4.37 -2.25 3.66
N LYS A 201 -4.72 -3.51 3.97
CA LYS A 201 -6.07 -4.06 3.74
C LYS A 201 -7.12 -3.29 4.53
N GLU A 202 -6.81 -2.86 5.75
CA GLU A 202 -7.73 -2.07 6.58
C GLU A 202 -8.00 -0.69 5.97
N ILE A 203 -6.97 0.01 5.50
CA ILE A 203 -7.14 1.28 4.78
C ILE A 203 -8.00 1.09 3.52
N VAL A 204 -7.75 0.04 2.73
CA VAL A 204 -8.56 -0.24 1.54
C VAL A 204 -10.02 -0.53 1.90
N LYS A 205 -10.28 -1.31 2.95
CA LYS A 205 -11.64 -1.57 3.43
C LYS A 205 -12.35 -0.28 3.85
N GLN A 206 -11.66 0.62 4.54
CA GLN A 206 -12.21 1.92 4.93
C GLN A 206 -12.60 2.76 3.72
N ILE A 207 -11.71 2.85 2.72
CA ILE A 207 -11.99 3.55 1.46
C ILE A 207 -13.21 2.96 0.76
N ILE A 208 -13.29 1.62 0.64
CA ILE A 208 -14.43 0.95 -0.02
C ILE A 208 -15.73 1.25 0.74
N ALA A 209 -15.71 1.16 2.07
CA ALA A 209 -16.88 1.42 2.90
C ALA A 209 -17.34 2.89 2.81
N GLU A 210 -16.42 3.84 2.69
CA GLU A 210 -16.74 5.26 2.44
C GLU A 210 -17.39 5.47 1.08
N CYS A 211 -16.82 4.86 0.04
CA CYS A 211 -17.38 4.87 -1.30
C CYS A 211 -18.81 4.28 -1.34
N ASP A 212 -19.05 3.20 -0.58
CA ASP A 212 -20.37 2.57 -0.46
C ASP A 212 -21.39 3.48 0.22
N ARG A 213 -20.99 4.16 1.31
CA ARG A 213 -21.88 5.10 2.02
C ARG A 213 -22.26 6.29 1.16
N GLU A 214 -21.33 6.83 0.38
CA GLU A 214 -21.63 7.95 -0.53
C GLU A 214 -22.65 7.54 -1.61
N LEU A 215 -22.49 6.34 -2.19
CA LEU A 215 -23.43 5.81 -3.18
C LEU A 215 -24.82 5.57 -2.57
N ALA A 216 -24.89 5.05 -1.35
CA ALA A 216 -26.16 4.80 -0.66
C ALA A 216 -26.89 6.08 -0.24
N GLY A 217 -26.16 7.14 0.12
CA GLY A 217 -26.74 8.44 0.49
C GLY A 217 -27.12 9.33 -0.70
N SER A 218 -26.75 8.93 -1.93
CA SER A 218 -27.08 9.66 -3.17
C SER A 218 -28.32 9.11 -3.90
N ALA A 219 -28.93 8.04 -3.37
CA ALA A 219 -30.13 7.38 -3.90
C ALA A 219 -31.38 7.79 -3.12
#